data_AF-W1X826-F1
#
_entry.id   AF-W1X826-F1
#
_cell.length_a   1.000
_cell.length_b   1.000
_cell.length_c   1.000
_cell.angle_alpha   90.00
_cell.angle_beta   90.00
_cell.angle_gamma   90.00
#
_symmetry.space_group_name_H-M   'P 1'
#
loop_
_entity.id
_entity.type
_entity.pdbx_description
1 polymer ?
#
loop_
_entity_poly.entity_id
_entity_poly.type
_entity_poly.pdbx_seq_one_letter_code
_entity_poly.pdbx_strand_id
1 'polypeptide(L)'
;INPTKTFSSNRKIYLDAMTIKALSSWKNHQKQLGKISFVFSYNCLPVTKTMLANSMKKHGKMAGVKSIRIHDLRHSHASLLLSLGMNDLELKNRLGHA
;
A
#
# COMPACT_ATOMS: atom_id res chain seq x y z
N ILE A 1 -18.57 6.08 -2.09
CA ILE A 1 -17.21 6.42 -1.57
C ILE A 1 -17.44 7.53 -0.57
N ASN A 2 -17.22 7.29 0.73
CA ASN A 2 -17.42 8.35 1.72
C ASN A 2 -16.24 9.33 1.65
N PRO A 3 -16.50 10.64 1.60
CA PRO A 3 -15.43 11.63 1.67
C PRO A 3 -14.70 11.51 3.01
N THR A 4 -13.41 11.83 3.01
CA THR A 4 -12.62 11.91 4.23
C THR A 4 -13.22 12.99 5.14
N LYS A 5 -13.35 12.71 6.44
CA LYS A 5 -13.93 13.64 7.43
C LYS A 5 -13.24 15.02 7.48
N THR A 6 -12.00 15.11 7.01
CA THR A 6 -11.21 16.36 6.97
C THR A 6 -10.31 16.40 5.74
N PHE A 7 -10.05 17.60 5.20
CA PHE A 7 -9.12 17.81 4.07
C PHE A 7 -7.67 17.37 4.38
N SER A 8 -7.31 17.32 5.67
CA SER A 8 -5.98 16.87 6.14
C SER A 8 -5.64 15.42 5.79
N SER A 9 -6.62 14.60 5.38
CA SER A 9 -6.40 13.21 4.98
C SER A 9 -5.92 13.05 3.53
N ASN A 10 -6.13 14.06 2.67
CA ASN A 10 -5.67 14.06 1.29
C ASN A 10 -4.20 14.49 1.21
N ARG A 11 -3.34 13.61 0.68
CA ARG A 11 -1.88 13.79 0.73
C ARG A 11 -1.25 13.34 -0.58
N LYS A 12 -0.25 14.10 -1.05
CA LYS A 12 0.62 13.67 -2.16
C LYS A 12 1.81 12.91 -1.58
N ILE A 13 2.04 11.71 -2.07
CA ILE A 13 3.17 10.87 -1.64
C ILE A 13 4.09 10.60 -2.83
N TYR A 14 5.40 10.62 -2.58
CA TYR A 14 6.39 10.24 -3.58
C TYR A 14 6.47 8.72 -3.68
N LEU A 15 6.29 8.20 -4.90
CA LEU A 15 6.47 6.79 -5.21
C LEU A 15 7.85 6.58 -5.79
N ASP A 16 8.53 5.53 -5.35
CA ASP A 16 9.81 5.12 -5.90
C ASP A 16 9.64 4.42 -7.28
N ALA A 17 10.74 4.31 -8.02
CA ALA A 17 10.73 3.73 -9.36
C ALA A 17 10.28 2.25 -9.36
N MET A 18 10.58 1.48 -8.31
CA MET A 18 10.16 0.09 -8.20
C MET A 18 8.64 0.00 -8.03
N THR A 19 8.06 0.84 -7.17
CA THR A 19 6.60 0.93 -6.98
C THR A 19 5.90 1.37 -8.27
N ILE A 20 6.43 2.38 -8.99
CA ILE A 20 5.89 2.82 -10.27
C ILE A 20 5.91 1.68 -11.30
N LYS A 21 7.02 0.94 -11.38
CA LYS A 21 7.15 -0.21 -12.28
C LYS A 21 6.15 -1.31 -11.94
N ALA A 22 6.00 -1.65 -10.66
CA ALA A 22 5.04 -2.65 -10.19
C ALA A 22 3.59 -2.25 -10.54
N LEU A 23 3.21 -1.00 -10.27
CA LEU A 23 1.87 -0.47 -10.60
C LEU A 23 1.64 -0.43 -12.12
N SER A 24 2.65 -0.10 -12.91
CA SER A 24 2.55 -0.07 -14.37
C SER A 24 2.37 -1.47 -14.95
N SER A 25 3.15 -2.44 -14.45
CA SER A 25 2.99 -3.85 -14.82
C SER A 25 1.60 -4.37 -14.46
N TRP A 26 1.12 -4.03 -13.26
CA TRP A 26 -0.21 -4.41 -12.81
C TRP A 26 -1.32 -3.80 -13.67
N LYS A 27 -1.22 -2.50 -13.99
CA LYS A 27 -2.16 -1.81 -14.88
C LYS A 27 -2.24 -2.48 -16.26
N ASN A 28 -1.11 -2.93 -16.81
CA ASN A 28 -1.11 -3.66 -18.08
C ASN A 28 -1.81 -5.01 -17.99
N HIS A 29 -1.65 -5.72 -16.88
CA HIS A 29 -2.38 -6.96 -16.61
C HIS A 29 -3.90 -6.70 -16.49
N GLN A 30 -4.30 -5.64 -15.77
CA GLN A 30 -5.70 -5.25 -15.63
C GLN A 30 -6.35 -4.89 -16.97
N LYS A 31 -5.62 -4.26 -17.90
CA LYS A 31 -6.13 -3.95 -19.25
C LYS A 31 -6.56 -5.21 -20.03
N GLN A 32 -5.92 -6.36 -19.77
CA GLN A 32 -6.27 -7.63 -20.42
C GLN A 32 -7.62 -8.17 -19.92
N LEU A 33 -8.00 -7.84 -18.68
CA LEU A 33 -9.25 -8.28 -18.05
C LEU A 33 -10.43 -7.34 -18.36
N GLY A 34 -10.15 -6.09 -18.73
CA GLY A 34 -11.15 -5.09 -19.13
C GLY A 34 -10.96 -3.73 -18.46
N LYS A 35 -12.02 -2.92 -18.45
CA LYS A 35 -12.00 -1.58 -17.84
C LYS A 35 -12.23 -1.68 -16.33
N ILE A 36 -11.14 -1.75 -15.58
CA ILE A 36 -11.15 -1.78 -14.11
C ILE A 36 -10.92 -0.37 -13.55
N SER A 37 -11.85 0.14 -12.74
CA SER A 37 -11.75 1.48 -12.13
C SER A 37 -10.85 1.51 -10.88
N PHE A 38 -10.55 0.36 -10.28
CA PHE A 38 -9.76 0.25 -9.05
C PHE A 38 -8.34 -0.26 -9.32
N VAL A 39 -7.35 0.39 -8.70
CA VAL A 39 -5.95 -0.06 -8.77
C VAL A 39 -5.79 -1.44 -8.11
N PHE A 40 -6.31 -1.63 -6.89
CA PHE A 40 -6.25 -2.92 -6.20
C PHE A 40 -7.54 -3.72 -6.44
N SER A 41 -7.59 -4.44 -7.57
CA SER A 41 -8.73 -5.27 -7.94
C SER A 41 -8.34 -6.35 -8.94
N TYR A 42 -8.78 -7.59 -8.68
CA TYR A 42 -8.57 -8.74 -9.55
C TYR A 42 -9.75 -9.01 -10.49
N ASN A 43 -10.95 -8.57 -10.13
CA ASN A 43 -12.22 -8.93 -10.79
C ASN A 43 -13.21 -7.75 -10.83
N CYS A 44 -12.70 -6.54 -11.06
CA CYS A 44 -13.45 -5.27 -11.02
C CYS A 44 -14.00 -4.87 -9.63
N LEU A 45 -13.91 -5.74 -8.62
CA LEU A 45 -14.28 -5.44 -7.24
C LEU A 45 -13.07 -5.05 -6.39
N PRO A 46 -13.22 -4.13 -5.43
CA PRO A 46 -12.12 -3.75 -4.55
C PRO A 46 -11.70 -4.93 -3.67
N VAL A 47 -10.40 -5.03 -3.40
CA VAL A 47 -9.86 -6.04 -2.48
C VAL A 47 -10.44 -5.82 -1.07
N THR A 48 -10.94 -6.89 -0.46
CA THR A 48 -11.44 -6.87 0.92
C THR A 48 -10.31 -7.06 1.93
N LYS A 49 -10.52 -6.62 3.18
CA LYS A 49 -9.55 -6.79 4.27
C LYS A 49 -9.16 -8.27 4.48
N THR A 50 -10.14 -9.17 4.39
CA THR A 50 -9.93 -10.62 4.55
C THR A 50 -9.06 -11.20 3.45
N MET A 51 -9.31 -10.81 2.18
CA MET A 51 -8.48 -11.25 1.06
C MET A 51 -7.03 -10.81 1.24
N LEU A 52 -6.82 -9.57 1.68
CA LEU A 52 -5.49 -9.02 1.89
C LEU A 52 -4.76 -9.72 3.06
N ALA A 53 -5.45 -9.95 4.18
CA ALA A 53 -4.90 -10.69 5.31
C ALA A 53 -4.52 -12.14 4.95
N ASN A 54 -5.38 -12.83 4.20
CA ASN A 54 -5.09 -14.19 3.73
C ASN A 54 -3.89 -14.22 2.78
N SER A 55 -3.81 -13.26 1.86
CA SER A 55 -2.67 -13.13 0.95
C SER A 55 -1.37 -12.88 1.74
N MET A 56 -1.37 -11.98 2.72
CA MET A 56 -0.21 -11.71 3.58
C MET A 56 0.22 -12.95 4.36
N LYS A 57 -0.72 -13.70 4.94
CA LYS A 57 -0.42 -14.95 5.66
C LYS A 57 0.21 -16.00 4.73
N LYS A 58 -0.32 -16.14 3.52
CA LYS A 58 0.21 -17.08 2.51
C LYS A 58 1.64 -16.71 2.10
N HIS A 59 1.87 -15.46 1.72
CA HIS A 59 3.20 -15.00 1.29
C HIS A 59 4.20 -15.01 2.46
N GLY A 60 3.76 -14.67 3.68
CA GLY A 60 4.59 -14.77 4.88
C GLY A 60 5.07 -16.20 5.15
N LYS A 61 4.17 -17.19 5.02
CA LYS A 61 4.54 -18.61 5.12
C LYS A 61 5.54 -19.04 4.04
N MET A 62 5.35 -18.58 2.80
CA MET A 62 6.26 -18.88 1.69
C MET A 62 7.65 -18.25 1.89
N ALA A 63 7.71 -17.05 2.47
CA ALA A 63 8.96 -16.36 2.78
C ALA A 63 9.60 -16.83 4.10
N GLY A 64 8.98 -17.76 4.84
CA GLY A 64 9.48 -18.25 6.13
C GLY A 64 9.44 -17.21 7.26
N VAL A 65 8.64 -16.15 7.12
CA VAL A 65 8.55 -15.07 8.13
C VAL A 65 7.32 -15.22 9.01
N LYS A 66 7.38 -14.67 10.23
CA LYS A 66 6.23 -14.61 11.13
C LYS A 66 5.06 -13.89 10.45
N SER A 67 3.85 -14.38 10.69
CA SER A 67 2.64 -13.70 10.24
C SER A 67 2.55 -12.30 10.84
N ILE A 68 2.47 -11.29 10.00
CA ILE A 68 2.31 -9.88 10.37
C ILE A 68 0.96 -9.35 9.89
N ARG A 69 0.49 -8.26 10.49
CA ARG A 69 -0.74 -7.57 10.09
C ARG A 69 -0.41 -6.51 9.04
N ILE A 70 -1.42 -6.06 8.31
CA ILE A 70 -1.23 -5.09 7.22
C ILE A 70 -0.62 -3.77 7.70
N HIS A 71 -1.01 -3.26 8.86
CA HIS A 71 -0.47 -2.00 9.38
C HIS A 71 0.96 -2.15 9.89
N ASP A 72 1.40 -3.37 10.22
CA ASP A 72 2.80 -3.62 10.57
C ASP A 72 3.71 -3.34 9.36
N LEU A 73 3.22 -3.47 8.12
CA LEU A 73 3.96 -3.02 6.91
C LEU A 73 4.17 -1.51 6.90
N ARG A 74 3.15 -0.73 7.28
CA ARG A 74 3.26 0.73 7.37
C ARG A 74 4.23 1.15 8.47
N HIS A 75 4.22 0.44 9.60
CA HIS A 75 5.20 0.67 10.67
C HIS A 75 6.62 0.31 10.23
N SER A 76 6.81 -0.83 9.56
CA SER A 76 8.10 -1.23 9.02
C SER A 76 8.65 -0.20 8.01
N HIS A 77 7.80 0.33 7.13
CA HIS A 77 8.16 1.41 6.21
C HIS A 77 8.61 2.67 6.96
N ALA A 78 7.91 3.04 8.03
CA ALA A 78 8.30 4.18 8.87
C ALA A 78 9.65 3.97 9.56
N SER A 79 9.86 2.81 10.18
CA SER A 79 11.11 2.45 10.84
C SER A 79 12.29 2.41 9.86
N LEU A 80 12.07 1.90 8.64
CA LEU A 80 13.08 1.91 7.59
C LEU A 80 13.48 3.34 7.22
N LEU A 81 12.51 4.23 6.99
CA LEU A 81 12.82 5.62 6.67
C LEU A 81 13.57 6.35 7.79
N LEU A 82 13.23 6.09 9.06
CA LEU A 82 13.96 6.61 10.21
C LEU A 82 15.41 6.09 10.24
N SER A 83 15.62 4.80 9.99
CA SER A 83 16.97 4.22 9.95
C SER A 83 17.83 4.76 8.80
N LEU A 84 17.20 5.23 7.71
CA LEU A 84 17.86 5.89 6.58
C LEU A 84 18.15 7.39 6.83
N GLY A 85 17.86 7.90 8.03
CA GLY A 85 18.14 9.28 8.41
C GLY A 85 17.12 10.30 7.91
N MET A 86 15.91 9.87 7.54
CA MET A 86 14.84 10.81 7.14
C MET A 86 14.40 11.67 8.33
N ASN A 87 14.17 12.96 8.07
CA ASN A 87 13.74 13.91 9.10
C ASN A 87 12.31 13.59 9.59
N ASP A 88 12.08 13.70 10.90
CA ASP A 88 10.79 13.38 11.56
C ASP A 88 9.62 14.18 10.96
N LEU A 89 9.85 15.43 10.54
CA LEU A 89 8.84 16.27 9.89
C LEU A 89 8.42 15.73 8.51
N GLU A 90 9.37 15.27 7.72
CA GLU A 90 9.10 14.66 6.41
C GLU A 90 8.39 13.32 6.55
N LEU A 91 8.80 12.52 7.54
CA LEU A 91 8.13 11.27 7.86
C LEU A 91 6.69 11.50 8.30
N LYS A 92 6.43 12.51 9.14
CA LYS A 92 5.08 12.89 9.57
C LYS A 92 4.19 13.30 8.40
N ASN A 93 4.71 14.11 7.48
CA ASN A 93 4.00 14.49 6.26
C ASN A 93 3.68 13.26 5.38
N ARG A 94 4.63 12.33 5.26
CA ARG A 94 4.49 11.09 4.48
C ARG A 94 3.59 10.06 5.13
N LEU A 95 3.53 9.96 6.45
CA LEU A 95 2.67 9.02 7.16
C LEU A 95 1.29 9.56 7.45
N GLY A 96 1.11 10.87 7.64
CA GLY A 96 -0.17 11.48 7.96
C GLY A 96 -0.53 11.13 9.40
N HIS A 97 0.13 11.82 10.32
CA HIS A 97 -0.29 11.89 11.71
C HIS A 97 -1.21 13.11 11.82
N ALA A 98 -2.48 12.86 12.15
CA ALA A 98 -3.41 13.90 12.58
C ALA A 98 -3.16 14.19 14.06
#